data_AF-A0A9E5R084-F1
#
_entry.id   AF-A0A9E5R084-F1
#
_cell.length_a   1.000
_cell.length_b   1.000
_cell.length_c   1.000
_cell.angle_alpha   90.00
_cell.angle_beta   90.00
_cell.angle_gamma   90.00
#
_symmetry.space_group_name_H-M   'P 1'
#
loop_
_entity.id
_entity.type
_entity.pdbx_description
1 polymer ?
#
loop_
_entity_poly.entity_id
_entity_poly.type
_entity_poly.pdbx_seq_one_letter_code
_entity_poly.pdbx_strand_id
1 'polypeptide(L)'
;MSENLRASNIRLIRGDLSDPSVYLINLKTFEGLSQQNLTIEPNDIVYVEPIRKSFLEALRDITPILSFLTTTLTFILLVDNISN
;
A
#
# COMPACT_ATOMS: atom_id res chain seq x y z
N MET A 1 -13.16 2.17 7.49
CA MET A 1 -11.88 1.65 6.97
C MET A 1 -12.11 1.17 5.54
N SER A 2 -11.70 1.94 4.53
CA SER A 2 -11.69 1.46 3.13
C SER A 2 -10.22 1.19 2.77
N GLU A 3 -9.78 -0.03 3.08
CA GLU A 3 -8.52 -0.59 2.59
C GLU A 3 -8.67 -0.72 1.08
N ASN A 4 -8.03 0.16 0.31
CA ASN A 4 -8.10 0.10 -1.14
C ASN A 4 -7.18 -1.03 -1.61
N LEU A 5 -7.80 -2.12 -2.08
CA LEU A 5 -7.12 -3.32 -2.53
C LEU A 5 -6.79 -3.24 -4.02
N ARG A 6 -5.68 -3.84 -4.43
CA ARG A 6 -5.18 -3.79 -5.80
C ARG A 6 -5.84 -4.92 -6.62
N ALA A 7 -6.96 -4.62 -7.27
CA ALA A 7 -7.71 -5.59 -8.08
C ALA A 7 -6.95 -6.18 -9.29
N SER A 8 -5.75 -5.67 -9.59
CA SER A 8 -4.92 -6.15 -10.69
C SER A 8 -3.86 -7.20 -10.32
N ASN A 9 -3.62 -7.43 -9.04
CA ASN A 9 -2.55 -8.33 -8.58
C ASN A 9 -3.05 -9.24 -7.46
N ILE A 10 -3.98 -10.12 -7.83
CA ILE A 10 -4.53 -11.14 -6.93
C ILE A 10 -3.79 -12.45 -7.23
N ARG A 11 -3.36 -13.15 -6.19
CA ARG A 11 -2.69 -14.45 -6.31
C ARG A 11 -3.58 -15.52 -5.72
N LEU A 12 -3.92 -16.52 -6.53
CA LEU A 12 -4.56 -17.75 -6.09
C LEU A 12 -3.47 -18.81 -5.94
N ILE A 13 -3.32 -19.35 -4.74
CA ILE A 13 -2.30 -20.35 -4.41
C ILE A 13 -3.04 -21.65 -4.13
N ARG A 14 -2.70 -22.71 -4.88
CA ARG A 14 -3.38 -24.02 -4.84
C ARG A 14 -2.38 -25.15 -4.70
N GLY A 15 -2.76 -26.19 -3.95
CA GLY A 15 -1.96 -27.40 -3.76
C GLY A 15 -1.13 -27.37 -2.48
N ASP A 16 -0.04 -28.14 -2.46
CA ASP A 16 0.88 -28.21 -1.32
C ASP A 16 1.65 -26.88 -1.17
N LEU A 17 1.72 -26.34 0.04
CA LEU A 17 2.46 -25.11 0.34
C LEU A 17 3.97 -25.24 0.11
N SER A 18 4.49 -26.47 0.04
CA SER A 18 5.89 -26.75 -0.28
C SER A 18 6.22 -26.54 -1.77
N ASP A 19 5.24 -26.77 -2.65
CA ASP A 19 5.33 -26.55 -4.10
C ASP A 19 3.96 -26.16 -4.68
N PRO A 20 3.48 -24.94 -4.41
CA PRO A 20 2.14 -24.55 -4.77
C PRO A 20 2.06 -24.03 -6.21
N SER A 21 0.93 -24.30 -6.87
CA SER A 21 0.56 -23.63 -8.11
C SER A 21 0.04 -22.23 -7.81
N VAL A 22 0.67 -21.21 -8.41
CA VAL A 22 0.30 -19.80 -8.21
C VAL A 22 -0.29 -19.21 -9.49
N TYR A 23 -1.56 -18.82 -9.44
CA TYR A 23 -2.26 -18.14 -10.54
C TYR A 23 -2.35 -16.65 -10.26
N LEU A 24 -1.97 -15.84 -11.26
CA LEU A 24 -2.08 -14.39 -11.19
C LEU A 24 -3.38 -13.94 -11.85
N ILE A 25 -4.24 -13.27 -11.08
CA ILE A 25 -5.54 -12.80 -11.51
C ILE A 25 -5.52 -11.26 -11.56
N ASN A 26 -5.91 -10.71 -12.71
CA ASN A 26 -6.05 -9.28 -12.92
C ASN A 26 -7.50 -8.94 -13.30
N LEU A 27 -8.28 -8.48 -12.32
CA LEU A 27 -9.69 -8.14 -12.50
C LEU A 27 -9.90 -6.79 -13.20
N LYS A 28 -8.84 -6.07 -13.58
CA LYS A 28 -8.96 -4.82 -14.36
C LYS A 28 -9.18 -5.07 -15.85
N THR A 29 -8.93 -6.28 -16.33
CA THR A 29 -9.11 -6.63 -17.74
C THR A 29 -10.37 -7.47 -17.92
N PHE A 30 -11.05 -7.32 -19.06
CA PHE A 30 -12.21 -8.13 -19.38
C PHE A 30 -11.87 -9.63 -19.43
N GLU A 31 -10.70 -9.96 -19.97
CA GLU A 31 -10.18 -11.33 -19.99
C GLU A 31 -10.04 -11.90 -18.57
N GLY A 32 -9.48 -11.15 -17.63
CA GLY A 32 -9.32 -11.59 -16.24
C GLY A 32 -10.63 -11.75 -15.47
N LEU A 33 -11.71 -11.11 -15.91
CA LEU A 33 -13.07 -11.31 -15.40
C LEU A 33 -13.75 -12.56 -16.01
N SER A 34 -13.37 -12.92 -17.23
CA SER A 34 -13.96 -14.04 -17.99
C SER A 34 -13.19 -15.36 -17.81
N GLN A 35 -12.10 -15.37 -17.04
CA GLN A 35 -11.24 -16.55 -16.85
C GLN A 35 -11.87 -17.60 -15.92
N GLN A 36 -11.75 -18.88 -16.29
CA GLN A 36 -12.18 -20.02 -15.48
C GLN A 36 -11.41 -20.15 -14.15
N ASN A 37 -10.24 -19.51 -14.05
CA ASN A 37 -9.36 -19.48 -12.88
C ASN A 37 -9.95 -18.71 -11.68
N LEU A 38 -11.15 -18.13 -11.82
CA LEU A 38 -11.92 -17.54 -10.73
C LEU A 38 -12.68 -18.60 -9.89
N THR A 39 -12.70 -19.85 -10.35
CA THR A 39 -13.31 -20.95 -9.58
C THR A 39 -12.40 -21.35 -8.43
N ILE A 40 -12.89 -21.13 -7.21
CA ILE A 40 -12.17 -21.45 -5.97
C ILE A 40 -12.45 -22.89 -5.57
N GLU A 41 -11.39 -23.63 -5.23
CA GLU A 41 -11.41 -25.00 -4.73
C GLU A 41 -11.10 -25.04 -3.23
N PRO A 42 -11.47 -26.13 -2.52
CA PRO A 42 -11.10 -26.29 -1.11
C PRO A 42 -9.58 -26.22 -0.90
N ASN A 43 -9.16 -25.51 0.15
CA ASN A 43 -7.77 -25.24 0.51
C ASN A 43 -7.02 -24.24 -0.39
N ASP A 44 -7.72 -23.57 -1.30
CA ASP A 44 -7.14 -22.43 -2.01
C ASP A 44 -6.85 -21.26 -1.05
N ILE A 45 -5.72 -20.59 -1.26
CA ILE A 45 -5.35 -19.36 -0.57
C ILE A 45 -5.43 -18.19 -1.56
N VAL A 46 -6.28 -17.22 -1.25
CA VAL A 46 -6.42 -15.98 -2.05
C VAL A 46 -5.67 -14.85 -1.37
N TYR A 47 -4.57 -14.41 -1.99
CA TYR A 47 -3.81 -13.25 -1.55
C TYR A 47 -4.12 -12.03 -2.42
N VAL A 48 -4.52 -10.94 -1.80
CA VAL A 48 -4.78 -9.67 -2.48
C VAL A 48 -3.74 -8.65 -2.02
N GLU A 49 -2.96 -8.12 -2.95
CA GLU A 49 -1.97 -7.11 -2.61
C GLU A 49 -2.66 -5.79 -2.18
N PRO A 50 -2.29 -5.21 -1.03
CA PRO A 50 -2.77 -3.89 -0.64
C PRO A 50 -2.14 -2.79 -1.52
N ILE A 51 -2.87 -1.70 -1.75
CA ILE A 51 -2.30 -0.54 -2.44
C ILE A 51 -1.37 0.20 -1.47
N ARG A 52 -0.06 0.05 -1.66
CA ARG A 52 0.94 0.84 -0.92
C ARG A 52 0.87 2.30 -1.36
N LYS A 53 0.85 3.22 -0.40
CA LYS A 53 0.86 4.68 -0.66
C LYS A 53 2.23 5.26 -0.28
N SER A 54 3.29 4.70 -0.86
CA SER A 54 4.68 4.97 -0.47
C SER A 54 5.06 6.44 -0.42
N PHE A 55 4.55 7.28 -1.32
CA PHE A 55 4.79 8.73 -1.28
C PHE A 55 4.16 9.40 -0.05
N LEU A 56 2.90 9.07 0.25
CA LEU A 56 2.20 9.63 1.42
C LEU A 56 2.77 9.09 2.73
N GLU A 57 3.17 7.82 2.76
CA GLU A 57 3.87 7.21 3.89
C GLU A 57 5.19 7.92 4.15
N ALA A 58 6.03 8.09 3.12
CA ALA A 58 7.30 8.82 3.25
C ALA A 58 7.10 10.27 3.71
N LEU A 59 6.09 10.98 3.17
CA LEU A 59 5.75 12.32 3.63
C LEU A 59 5.32 12.34 5.11
N ARG A 60 4.50 11.39 5.53
CA ARG A 60 4.05 11.28 6.93
C ARG A 60 5.24 11.02 7.86
N ASP A 61 6.22 10.24 7.42
CA ASP A 61 7.39 9.89 8.23
C ASP A 61 8.39 11.05 8.34
N ILE A 62 8.53 11.90 7.31
CA ILE A 62 9.42 13.07 7.34
C ILE A 62 8.78 14.30 7.99
N THR A 63 7.44 14.39 8.01
CA THR A 63 6.70 15.56 8.52
C THR A 63 7.14 15.99 9.92
N PRO A 64 7.29 15.09 10.93
CA PRO A 64 7.67 15.50 12.28
C PRO A 64 9.04 16.18 12.36
N ILE A 65 10.01 15.73 11.55
CA ILE A 65 11.37 16.28 11.51
C ILE A 65 11.33 17.69 10.91
N LEU A 66 10.61 17.86 9.79
CA LEU A 66 10.43 19.16 9.16
C LEU A 66 9.67 20.12 10.07
N SER A 67 8.63 19.65 10.77
CA SER A 67 7.90 20.45 11.75
C SER A 67 8.81 20.91 12.87
N PHE A 68 9.62 20.02 13.45
CA PHE A 68 10.57 20.39 14.51
C PHE A 68 11.56 21.45 14.06
N LEU A 69 12.17 21.28 12.88
CA LEU A 69 13.10 22.25 12.31
C LEU A 69 12.41 23.60 12.05
N THR A 70 11.22 23.58 11.45
CA THR A 70 10.44 24.78 11.16
C THR A 70 10.06 25.52 12.43
N THR A 71 9.53 24.80 13.44
CA THR A 71 9.19 25.39 14.74
C THR A 71 10.41 26.01 15.43
N THR A 72 11.57 25.35 15.38
CA THR A 72 12.81 25.86 15.97
C THR A 72 13.30 27.12 15.27
N LEU A 73 13.33 27.11 13.92
CA LEU A 73 13.72 28.27 13.13
C LEU A 73 12.76 29.45 13.33
N THR A 74 11.45 29.19 13.28
CA THR A 74 10.43 30.22 13.54
C THR A 74 10.56 30.79 14.94
N PHE A 75 10.83 29.96 15.95
CA PHE A 75 11.06 30.43 17.31
C PHE A 75 12.26 31.37 17.40
N ILE A 76 13.40 31.01 16.79
CA ILE A 76 14.60 31.86 16.74
C ILE A 76 14.28 33.20 16.07
N LEU A 77 13.68 33.16 14.88
CA LEU A 77 13.33 34.37 14.11
C LEU A 77 12.36 35.30 14.87
N LEU A 78 11.42 34.74 15.62
CA LEU A 78 10.50 35.53 16.45
C LEU A 78 11.24 36.22 17.59
N VAL A 79 12.16 35.54 18.26
CA VAL A 79 12.98 36.14 19.33
C VAL A 79 13.84 37.27 18.77
N ASP A 80 14.48 37.05 17.62
CA ASP A 80 15.31 38.08 16.96
C ASP A 80 14.49 39.30 16.53
N ASN A 81 13.23 39.10 16.11
CA ASN A 81 12.35 40.19 15.71
C ASN A 81 11.83 41.02 16.90
N ILE A 82 11.63 40.40 18.06
CA ILE A 82 11.19 41.10 19.29
C ILE A 82 12.35 41.82 19.97
N SER A 83 13.59 41.32 19.81
CA SER A 83 14.79 41.91 20.41
C SER A 83 15.38 43.10 19.64
N ASN A 84 14.97 43.31 18.38
CA ASN A 84 15.29 44.49 17.57
C ASN A 84 14.15 45.51 17.62
#